data_AF-A0A453PHD6-F1
#
_entry.id   AF-A0A453PHD6-F1
#
_cell.length_a   1.000
_cell.length_b   1.000
_cell.length_c   1.000
_cell.angle_alpha   90.00
_cell.angle_beta   90.00
_cell.angle_gamma   90.00
#
_symmetry.space_group_name_H-M   'P 1'
#
loop_
_entity.id
_entity.type
_entity.pdbx_description
1 polymer ?
#
loop_
_entity_poly.entity_id
_entity_poly.type
_entity_poly.pdbx_seq_one_letter_code
_entity_poly.pdbx_strand_id
1 'polypeptide(L)' 'DHTPLLLDSGEATHIGNKILFSFELRWFEKENFLDIIAREWVKPVSGNSNVERWQNKIRHIRQFLRGWAKNESGIYKRE' A
#
# COMPACT_ATOMS: atom_id res chain seq x y z
N ASP A 1 -1.29 35.46 7.33
CA ASP A 1 -0.50 35.15 8.54
C ASP A 1 -1.00 33.81 9.07
N HIS A 2 -0.15 32.78 9.10
CA HIS A 2 -0.53 31.43 9.53
C HIS A 2 0.50 30.92 10.50
N THR A 3 0.20 31.02 11.80
CA THR A 3 0.98 30.40 12.86
C THR A 3 0.66 28.90 12.86
N PRO A 4 1.60 28.00 12.48
CA PRO A 4 1.34 26.58 12.55
C PRO A 4 1.37 26.15 14.02
N LEU A 5 0.30 25.51 14.48
CA LEU A 5 0.24 24.94 15.82
C LEU A 5 1.09 23.67 15.86
N LEU A 6 2.11 23.66 16.72
CA LEU A 6 2.90 22.48 17.01
C LEU A 6 2.10 21.59 17.97
N LEU A 7 1.50 20.53 17.42
CA LEU A 7 0.83 19.50 18.20
C LEU A 7 1.83 18.38 18.49
N ASP A 8 2.23 18.23 19.74
CA ASP A 8 3.01 17.09 20.23
C ASP A 8 2.08 16.13 20.98
N SER A 9 1.85 14.94 20.42
CA SER A 9 0.98 13.91 21.00
C SER A 9 1.69 13.04 22.03
N GLY A 10 2.97 13.28 22.31
CA GLY A 10 3.75 12.48 23.26
C GLY A 10 3.97 11.03 22.84
N GLU A 11 3.59 10.66 21.62
CA GLU A 11 3.88 9.35 21.05
C GLU A 11 5.36 9.27 20.69
N ALA A 12 6.01 8.15 21.04
CA ALA A 12 7.41 7.93 20.68
C ALA A 12 7.61 8.14 19.16
N THR A 13 8.42 9.13 18.80
CA THR A 13 8.79 9.45 17.40
C THR A 13 9.46 8.28 16.69
N HIS A 14 9.97 7.31 17.45
CA HIS A 14 10.56 6.08 16.94
C HIS A 14 9.56 4.92 16.98
N ILE A 15 8.58 4.96 16.07
CA ILE A 15 7.84 3.76 15.73
C ILE A 15 8.77 2.91 14.85
N GLY A 16 9.59 2.06 15.47
CA GLY A 16 10.59 1.23 14.77
C GLY A 16 9.99 0.53 13.55
N ASN A 17 10.77 0.44 12.45
CA ASN A 17 10.44 -0.16 11.14
C ASN A 17 8.93 -0.38 10.90
N LYS A 18 8.14 0.70 10.96
CA LYS A 18 6.81 0.67 10.38
C LYS A 18 7.05 0.47 8.88
N ILE A 19 6.92 -0.77 8.41
CA ILE A 19 6.88 -1.09 6.97
C ILE A 19 5.56 -0.51 6.43
N LEU A 20 5.50 0.82 6.40
CA LEU A 20 4.40 1.58 5.85
C LEU A 20 4.33 1.20 4.38
N PHE A 21 3.12 0.84 3.96
CA PHE A 21 2.86 0.71 2.55
C PHE A 21 2.80 2.12 1.97
N SER A 22 3.71 2.43 1.06
CA SER A 22 3.63 3.63 0.22
C SER A 22 3.17 3.23 -1.16
N PHE A 23 2.25 4.00 -1.72
CA PHE A 23 1.81 3.87 -3.11
C PHE A 23 2.55 4.91 -3.94
N GLU A 24 3.09 4.52 -5.10
CA GLU A 24 3.77 5.43 -6.00
C GLU A 24 2.89 5.69 -7.22
N LEU A 25 2.66 6.97 -7.56
CA LEU A 25 1.88 7.34 -8.75
C LEU A 25 2.49 6.79 -10.05
N ARG A 26 3.82 6.65 -10.08
CA ARG A 26 4.56 6.10 -11.22
C ARG A 26 4.17 4.65 -11.54
N TRP A 27 3.52 3.92 -10.63
CA TRP A 27 3.03 2.58 -10.91
C TRP A 27 1.93 2.58 -11.99
N PHE A 28 1.18 3.67 -12.13
CA PHE A 28 0.21 3.81 -13.23
C PHE A 28 0.87 3.92 -14.61
N GLU A 29 2.15 4.28 -14.68
CA GLU A 29 2.91 4.33 -15.92
C GLU A 29 3.36 2.92 -16.37
N LYS A 30 3.25 1.90 -15.51
CA LYS A 30 3.59 0.52 -15.86
C LYS A 30 2.50 -0.11 -16.70
N GLU A 31 2.92 -0.70 -17.81
CA GLU A 31 2.04 -1.48 -18.67
C GLU A 31 1.32 -2.57 -17.85
N ASN A 32 0.02 -2.74 -18.08
CA ASN A 32 -0.83 -3.74 -17.43
C ASN A 32 -1.00 -3.57 -15.90
N PHE A 33 -0.55 -2.47 -15.29
CA PHE A 33 -0.70 -2.29 -13.84
C PHE A 33 -2.15 -2.33 -13.38
N LEU A 34 -3.04 -1.64 -14.10
CA LEU A 34 -4.47 -1.64 -13.80
C LEU A 34 -5.10 -3.03 -13.95
N ASP A 35 -4.70 -3.81 -14.95
CA ASP A 35 -5.18 -5.17 -15.15
C ASP A 35 -4.72 -6.11 -14.03
N ILE A 36 -3.48 -5.94 -13.57
CA ILE A 36 -2.94 -6.67 -12.41
C ILE A 36 -3.76 -6.35 -11.15
N ILE A 37 -4.05 -5.06 -10.90
CA ILE A 37 -4.88 -4.64 -9.76
C ILE A 37 -6.30 -5.20 -9.87
N ALA A 38 -6.93 -5.11 -11.05
CA ALA A 38 -8.28 -5.61 -11.26
C ALA A 38 -8.36 -7.12 -11.02
N ARG A 39 -7.39 -7.88 -11.54
CA ARG A 39 -7.27 -9.33 -11.30
C ARG A 39 -7.12 -9.65 -9.82
N GLU A 40 -6.30 -8.89 -9.09
CA GLU A 40 -6.10 -9.10 -7.66
C GLU A 40 -7.34 -8.67 -6.84
N TRP A 41 -8.04 -7.61 -7.27
CA TRP A 41 -9.24 -7.10 -6.62
C TRP A 41 -10.39 -8.11 -6.65
N VAL A 42 -10.57 -8.86 -7.74
CA VAL A 42 -11.66 -9.83 -7.88
C VAL A 42 -11.49 -11.04 -6.94
N LYS A 43 -10.27 -11.33 -6.48
CA LYS A 43 -10.01 -12.50 -5.62
C LYS A 43 -10.89 -12.51 -4.36
N PRO A 44 -11.51 -13.64 -4.00
CA PRO A 44 -12.36 -13.72 -2.83
C PRO A 44 -11.56 -13.44 -1.55
N VAL A 45 -12.19 -12.76 -0.59
CA VAL A 45 -11.62 -12.50 0.74
C VAL A 45 -12.57 -13.01 1.80
N SER A 46 -12.03 -13.56 2.88
CA SER A 46 -12.82 -13.99 4.05
C SER A 46 -13.35 -12.78 4.82
N GLY A 47 -14.39 -12.99 5.62
CA GLY A 47 -15.01 -11.98 6.47
C GLY A 47 -16.51 -12.19 6.61
N ASN A 48 -17.00 -12.01 7.82
CA ASN A 48 -18.40 -12.21 8.19
C ASN A 48 -19.21 -10.94 7.97
N SER A 49 -18.60 -9.76 8.12
CA SER A 49 -19.23 -8.46 7.83
C SER A 49 -18.69 -7.81 6.56
N ASN A 50 -19.46 -6.87 6.01
CA ASN A 50 -19.02 -6.07 4.85
C ASN A 50 -17.76 -5.24 5.16
N VAL A 51 -17.67 -4.72 6.40
CA VAL A 51 -16.51 -3.95 6.85
C VAL A 51 -15.26 -4.84 6.92
N GLU A 52 -15.37 -6.04 7.48
CA GLU A 52 -14.26 -7.01 7.52
C GLU A 52 -13.81 -7.39 6.12
N ARG A 53 -14.74 -7.67 5.21
CA ARG A 53 -14.42 -8.01 3.82
C ARG A 53 -13.68 -6.85 3.14
N TRP A 54 -14.14 -5.61 3.33
CA TRP A 54 -13.46 -4.44 2.78
C TRP A 54 -12.06 -4.28 3.37
N GLN A 55 -11.89 -4.37 4.69
CA GLN A 55 -10.58 -4.30 5.35
C GLN A 55 -9.63 -5.40 4.86
N ASN A 56 -10.13 -6.63 4.70
CA ASN A 56 -9.35 -7.76 4.20
C ASN A 56 -8.97 -7.57 2.73
N LYS A 57 -9.86 -7.00 1.90
CA LYS A 57 -9.56 -6.62 0.51
C LYS A 57 -8.42 -5.60 0.44
N ILE A 58 -8.52 -4.52 1.21
CA ILE A 58 -7.49 -3.48 1.26
C ILE A 58 -6.17 -4.03 1.81
N ARG A 59 -6.21 -4.92 2.81
CA ARG A 59 -5.01 -5.61 3.34
C ARG A 59 -4.33 -6.46 2.27
N HIS A 60 -5.10 -7.28 1.57
CA HIS A 60 -4.62 -8.16 0.51
C HIS A 60 -3.89 -7.38 -0.59
N ILE A 61 -4.51 -6.31 -1.09
CA ILE A 61 -3.91 -5.49 -2.17
C ILE A 61 -2.63 -4.82 -1.71
N ARG A 62 -2.60 -4.26 -0.49
CA ARG A 62 -1.37 -3.66 0.04
C ARG A 62 -0.24 -4.69 0.19
N GLN A 63 -0.54 -5.92 0.59
CA GLN A 63 0.46 -6.98 0.68
C GLN A 63 0.97 -7.38 -0.71
N PHE A 64 0.07 -7.58 -1.66
CA PHE A 64 0.41 -7.89 -3.05
C PHE A 64 1.32 -6.81 -3.65
N LEU A 65 0.93 -5.53 -3.55
CA LEU A 65 1.67 -4.41 -4.11
C LEU A 65 3.06 -4.23 -3.49
N ARG A 66 3.24 -4.53 -2.20
CA ARG A 66 4.58 -4.55 -1.59
C ARG A 66 5.49 -5.58 -2.27
N GLY A 67 4.97 -6.77 -2.58
CA GLY A 67 5.72 -7.82 -3.27
C GLY A 67 6.03 -7.43 -4.71
N TRP A 68 5.02 -6.95 -5.42
CA TRP A 68 5.14 -6.49 -6.80
C TRP A 68 6.16 -5.35 -6.95
N ALA A 69 6.10 -4.31 -6.11
CA ALA A 69 7.04 -3.17 -6.16
C ALA A 69 8.50 -3.58 -5.89
N LYS A 70 8.73 -4.56 -5.00
CA LYS A 70 10.05 -5.16 -4.79
C LYS A 70 10.57 -5.90 -6.01
N ASN A 71 9.68 -6.60 -6.74
CA ASN A 71 10.05 -7.26 -7.98
C ASN A 71 10.40 -6.23 -9.07
N GLU A 72 9.55 -5.23 -9.27
CA GLU A 72 9.78 -4.15 -10.23
C GLU A 72 11.11 -3.43 -9.95
N SER A 73 11.33 -2.94 -8.74
CA SER A 73 12.59 -2.27 -8.36
C SER A 73 13.82 -3.19 -8.46
N GLY A 74 13.65 -4.50 -8.33
CA GLY A 74 14.72 -5.48 -8.52
C GLY A 74 15.07 -5.71 -10.00
N ILE A 75 14.09 -5.63 -10.89
CA ILE A 75 14.27 -5.69 -12.34
C ILE A 75 15.05 -4.46 -12.82
N TYR A 76 14.67 -3.25 -12.39
CA TYR A 76 15.36 -2.00 -12.75
C TYR A 76 16.81 -1.87 -12.26
N LYS A 77 17.25 -2.67 -11.29
CA LYS A 77 18.65 -2.66 -10.81
C LYS A 77 19.56 -3.64 -11.55
N ARG A 78 18.99 -4.47 -12.42
CA ARG A 78 19.73 -5.45 -13.24
C ARG A 78 19.92 -4.99 -14.68
N GLU A 79 19.23 -3.93 -15.08
CA GLU A 79 19.49 -3.14 -16.29
C GLU A 79 20.53 -2.05 -15.99
#